data_AF-A0A034VDU1-F1
#
_entry.id   AF-A0A034VDU1-F1
#
_cell.length_a   1.000
_cell.length_b   1.000
_cell.length_c   1.000
_cell.angle_alpha   90.00
_cell.angle_beta   90.00
_cell.angle_gamma   90.00
#
_symmetry.space_group_name_H-M   'P 1'
#
loop_
_entity.id
_entity.type
_entity.pdbx_description
1 polymer ?
#
loop_
_entity_poly.entity_id
_entity_poly.type
_entity_poly.pdbx_seq_one_letter_code
_entity_poly.pdbx_strand_id
1 'polypeptide(L)'
;MLKVVGASWQKTRIGTYILIGAGLLVIGAFFISYMERPKYNGTYCATAFWSKQTGFHIEYWKQQNDLLNIPKGAARVCYKDSIYENGWAQIEVETQRTYPDWVQAFGAGILEGSLTWNNIYNQWKNTIESSCNRDESSQNFCTWLRELLDENYMSIKETALQRGEHDHYWHQISLYFRQLEGLETGYIRGASRARSDLEEEIPFSDFLLLNAAADIQDLKIYFENFVLKTDNQTADAAQTKNTAVEVEDKPADAIAAAAETEPKNFFLPSATMLTKIFQTGDSPTWRLLFGHSTAASYASMLRIQKRYKFHYHFSPNQRSNTVPGVDITFTGYPGILGSTDDFYIVKGRQVQSIVGGVGIKNENLDLWKTVNVTQALPLAARVMAANRIAQNRRTWAKAMSRHPFTGCKQWITVDLNKLRPQDNLYMTLAEDEKHDDAALPLNAADEAAISERHNRNKGLVWIVEQLPGRMHLKDVSENFLTGENSTWIANGVPYFEEMLQASGLTADNTYDDMKAKLEDELTNLEAVDQFMRKHGFRGDLLGEESVAYGNIDI
;
A
#
# COMPACT_ATOMS: atom_id res chain seq x y z
N MET A 1 -4.95 9.85 -97.65
CA MET A 1 -4.15 8.82 -96.93
C MET A 1 -3.62 9.42 -95.64
N LEU A 2 -4.22 9.09 -94.50
CA LEU A 2 -3.67 9.41 -93.18
C LEU A 2 -2.70 8.29 -92.79
N LYS A 3 -1.41 8.62 -92.66
CA LYS A 3 -0.38 7.71 -92.14
C LYS A 3 -0.61 7.53 -90.63
N VAL A 4 -1.13 6.37 -90.24
CA VAL A 4 -1.18 5.94 -88.85
C VAL A 4 0.26 5.64 -88.42
N VAL A 5 0.83 6.49 -87.57
CA VAL A 5 2.16 6.29 -86.99
C VAL A 5 2.00 5.27 -85.86
N GLY A 6 2.46 4.04 -86.09
CA GLY A 6 2.42 2.98 -85.08
C GLY A 6 3.25 3.35 -83.85
N ALA A 7 2.60 3.40 -82.68
CA ALA A 7 3.29 3.57 -81.41
C ALA A 7 4.29 2.43 -81.19
N SER A 8 5.51 2.76 -80.73
CA SER A 8 6.54 1.78 -80.38
C SER A 8 6.00 0.80 -79.33
N TRP A 9 5.93 -0.48 -79.68
CA TRP A 9 5.37 -1.55 -78.83
C TRP A 9 6.04 -1.62 -77.44
N GLN A 10 7.34 -1.34 -77.36
CA GLN A 10 8.05 -1.23 -76.07
C GLN A 10 7.56 -0.07 -75.21
N LYS A 11 7.30 1.11 -75.80
CA LYS A 11 6.79 2.27 -75.07
C LYS A 11 5.37 2.02 -74.54
N THR A 12 4.52 1.35 -75.33
CA THR A 12 3.18 0.94 -74.90
C THR A 12 3.26 -0.03 -73.73
N ARG A 13 4.15 -1.03 -73.79
CA ARG A 13 4.32 -2.04 -72.73
C ARG A 13 4.84 -1.44 -71.42
N ILE A 14 5.80 -0.50 -71.48
CA ILE A 14 6.28 0.24 -70.31
C ILE A 14 5.16 1.11 -69.72
N GLY A 15 4.40 1.82 -70.55
CA GLY A 15 3.24 2.59 -70.11
C GLY A 15 2.18 1.73 -69.42
N THR A 16 1.90 0.53 -69.93
CA THR A 16 1.00 -0.42 -69.29
C THR A 16 1.51 -0.90 -67.94
N TYR A 17 2.80 -1.20 -67.79
CA TYR A 17 3.37 -1.59 -66.49
C TYR A 17 3.32 -0.45 -65.46
N ILE A 18 3.55 0.79 -65.88
CA ILE A 18 3.42 1.96 -65.01
C ILE A 18 1.97 2.15 -64.57
N LEU A 19 1.01 2.01 -65.49
CA LEU A 19 -0.42 2.12 -65.18
C LEU A 19 -0.90 1.01 -64.24
N ILE A 20 -0.44 -0.23 -64.44
CA ILE A 20 -0.73 -1.35 -63.53
C ILE A 20 -0.11 -1.08 -62.15
N GLY A 21 1.15 -0.64 -62.09
CA GLY A 21 1.82 -0.28 -60.84
C GLY A 21 1.11 0.84 -60.09
N ALA A 22 0.70 1.90 -60.80
CA ALA A 22 -0.07 3.00 -60.23
C ALA A 22 -1.46 2.53 -59.76
N GLY A 23 -2.13 1.67 -60.52
CA GLY A 23 -3.41 1.05 -60.14
C GLY A 23 -3.30 0.22 -58.86
N LEU A 24 -2.25 -0.60 -58.74
CA LEU A 24 -1.98 -1.38 -57.52
C LEU A 24 -1.67 -0.49 -56.31
N LEU A 25 -0.94 0.61 -56.50
CA LEU A 25 -0.68 1.58 -55.43
C LEU A 25 -1.97 2.28 -54.96
N VAL A 26 -2.87 2.63 -55.89
CA VAL A 26 -4.17 3.22 -55.56
C VAL A 26 -5.04 2.21 -54.81
N ILE A 27 -5.10 0.95 -55.28
CA ILE A 27 -5.82 -0.13 -54.58
C ILE A 27 -5.23 -0.36 -53.18
N GLY A 28 -3.89 -0.37 -53.04
CA GLY A 28 -3.20 -0.47 -51.76
C GLY A 28 -3.53 0.71 -50.83
N ALA A 29 -3.59 1.94 -51.36
CA ALA A 29 -3.97 3.12 -50.60
C ALA A 29 -5.43 3.07 -50.13
N PHE A 30 -6.36 2.63 -50.98
CA PHE A 30 -7.75 2.40 -50.59
C PHE A 30 -7.86 1.31 -49.52
N PHE A 31 -7.11 0.22 -49.66
CA PHE A 31 -7.08 -0.86 -48.67
C PHE A 31 -6.59 -0.37 -47.30
N ILE A 32 -5.47 0.37 -47.27
CA ILE A 32 -4.94 0.99 -46.04
C ILE A 32 -5.92 2.03 -45.45
N SER A 33 -6.63 2.77 -46.31
CA SER A 33 -7.63 3.75 -45.87
C SER A 33 -8.90 3.12 -45.32
N TYR A 34 -9.28 1.92 -45.78
CA TYR A 34 -10.45 1.17 -45.30
C TYR A 34 -10.15 0.25 -44.11
N MET A 35 -8.87 -0.01 -43.81
CA MET A 35 -8.50 -0.68 -42.57
C MET A 35 -8.86 0.23 -41.40
N GLU A 36 -9.85 -0.19 -40.60
CA GLU A 36 -10.17 0.47 -39.34
C GLU A 36 -8.90 0.50 -38.47
N ARG A 37 -8.44 1.70 -38.16
CA ARG A 37 -7.30 1.86 -37.25
C ARG A 37 -7.76 1.39 -35.87
N PRO A 38 -7.01 0.50 -35.19
CA PRO A 38 -7.34 0.12 -33.83
C PRO A 38 -7.39 1.36 -32.95
N LYS A 39 -8.55 1.59 -32.31
CA LYS A 39 -8.70 2.61 -31.26
C LYS A 39 -8.12 2.02 -29.99
N TYR A 40 -6.95 2.48 -29.60
CA TYR A 40 -6.32 2.03 -28.37
C TYR A 40 -6.86 2.78 -27.15
N ASN A 41 -7.03 2.06 -26.05
CA ASN A 41 -7.55 2.60 -24.79
C ASN A 41 -6.46 3.23 -23.88
N GLY A 42 -5.21 3.34 -24.36
CA GLY A 42 -4.08 3.86 -23.59
C GLY A 42 -3.44 2.87 -22.59
N THR A 43 -3.81 1.59 -22.62
CA THR A 43 -3.23 0.56 -21.73
C THR A 43 -1.97 -0.02 -22.35
N TYR A 44 -0.83 0.12 -21.68
CA TYR A 44 0.44 -0.47 -22.08
C TYR A 44 0.71 -1.74 -21.29
N CYS A 45 1.15 -2.80 -21.96
CA CYS A 45 1.47 -4.06 -21.29
C CYS A 45 2.89 -4.54 -21.61
N ALA A 46 3.45 -5.31 -20.69
CA ALA A 46 4.76 -5.93 -20.83
C ALA A 46 4.81 -7.27 -20.12
N THR A 47 5.68 -8.17 -20.59
CA THR A 47 5.89 -9.49 -20.02
C THR A 47 7.37 -9.70 -19.72
N ALA A 48 7.66 -10.19 -18.52
CA ALA A 48 8.99 -10.65 -18.12
C ALA A 48 9.05 -12.16 -18.29
N PHE A 49 9.86 -12.63 -19.23
CA PHE A 49 10.24 -14.02 -19.36
C PHE A 49 11.52 -14.29 -18.56
N TRP A 50 11.67 -15.51 -18.06
CA TRP A 50 12.86 -15.89 -17.31
C TRP A 50 13.26 -17.33 -17.61
N SER A 51 14.56 -17.55 -17.75
CA SER A 51 15.17 -18.88 -17.76
C SER A 51 16.43 -18.90 -16.91
N LYS A 52 16.82 -20.08 -16.43
CA LYS A 52 18.09 -20.25 -15.68
C LYS A 52 19.33 -19.88 -16.51
N GLN A 53 19.26 -20.00 -17.84
CA GLN A 53 20.40 -19.82 -18.74
C GLN A 53 20.57 -18.36 -19.17
N THR A 54 19.46 -17.65 -19.42
CA THR A 54 19.47 -16.30 -20.01
C THR A 54 19.07 -15.21 -19.04
N GLY A 55 18.59 -15.56 -17.84
CA GLY A 55 18.02 -14.59 -16.91
C GLY A 55 16.72 -13.98 -17.44
N PHE A 56 16.46 -12.72 -17.08
CA PHE A 56 15.25 -12.00 -17.48
C PHE A 56 15.33 -11.44 -18.90
N HIS A 57 14.26 -11.66 -19.66
CA HIS A 57 14.02 -11.02 -20.94
C HIS A 57 12.65 -10.33 -20.90
N ILE A 58 12.62 -9.03 -21.21
CA ILE A 58 11.39 -8.22 -21.13
C ILE A 58 10.89 -7.92 -22.54
N GLU A 59 9.62 -8.26 -22.80
CA GLU A 59 8.93 -7.95 -24.04
C GLU A 59 7.85 -6.88 -23.78
N TYR A 60 7.86 -5.81 -24.57
CA TYR A 60 6.90 -4.70 -24.46
C TYR A 60 5.86 -4.78 -25.58
N TRP A 61 4.61 -4.96 -25.20
CA TRP A 61 3.50 -5.19 -26.13
C TRP A 61 2.87 -3.90 -26.66
N LYS A 62 3.43 -2.73 -26.35
CA LYS A 62 2.85 -1.40 -26.66
C LYS A 62 1.41 -1.29 -26.11
N GLN A 63 0.57 -0.49 -26.76
CA GLN A 63 -0.84 -0.34 -26.37
C GLN A 63 -1.65 -1.57 -26.77
N GLN A 64 -2.49 -2.06 -25.85
CA GLN A 64 -3.25 -3.28 -26.01
C GLN A 64 -4.68 -3.13 -25.52
N ASN A 65 -5.63 -3.62 -26.33
CA ASN A 65 -7.04 -3.71 -25.95
C ASN A 65 -7.44 -5.13 -25.52
N ASP A 66 -6.77 -6.14 -26.07
CA ASP A 66 -7.01 -7.55 -25.75
C ASP A 66 -5.94 -8.07 -24.78
N LEU A 67 -6.25 -7.93 -23.49
CA LEU A 67 -5.33 -8.31 -22.41
C LEU A 67 -5.23 -9.82 -22.20
N LEU A 68 -6.13 -10.62 -22.78
CA LEU A 68 -6.19 -12.07 -22.56
C LEU A 68 -5.11 -12.81 -23.35
N ASN A 69 -4.75 -12.30 -24.52
CA ASN A 69 -3.77 -12.92 -25.41
C ASN A 69 -2.31 -12.57 -25.07
N ILE A 70 -2.09 -11.68 -24.10
CA ILE A 70 -0.75 -11.29 -23.66
C ILE A 70 -0.15 -12.39 -22.78
N PRO A 71 1.00 -12.99 -23.17
CA PRO A 71 1.64 -14.05 -22.39
C PRO A 71 1.94 -13.62 -20.97
N LYS A 72 1.74 -14.53 -20.01
CA LYS A 72 1.97 -14.24 -18.59
C LYS A 72 3.44 -14.28 -18.17
N GLY A 73 4.31 -15.01 -18.89
CA GLY A 73 5.74 -15.12 -18.57
C GLY A 73 6.02 -15.54 -17.11
N ALA A 74 7.14 -15.12 -16.54
CA ALA A 74 7.34 -15.15 -15.09
C ALA A 74 6.45 -14.10 -14.40
N ALA A 75 6.29 -12.94 -15.05
CA ALA A 75 5.35 -11.88 -14.67
C ALA A 75 4.82 -11.15 -15.90
N ARG A 76 3.63 -10.55 -15.78
CA ARG A 76 3.01 -9.68 -16.77
C ARG A 76 2.45 -8.45 -16.07
N VAL A 77 2.56 -7.30 -16.71
CA VAL A 77 1.99 -6.04 -16.25
C VAL A 77 1.12 -5.43 -17.34
N CYS A 78 0.06 -4.76 -16.93
CA CYS A 78 -0.68 -3.80 -17.75
C CYS A 78 -0.90 -2.51 -16.95
N TYR A 79 -0.56 -1.38 -17.57
CA TYR A 79 -0.53 -0.05 -16.98
C TYR A 79 -1.30 0.93 -17.86
N LYS A 80 -2.20 1.71 -17.26
CA LYS A 80 -2.88 2.83 -17.90
C LYS A 80 -2.64 4.09 -17.08
N ASP A 81 -2.04 5.09 -17.71
CA ASP A 81 -1.91 6.42 -17.11
C ASP A 81 -3.17 7.24 -17.43
N SER A 82 -4.12 7.24 -16.49
CA SER A 82 -5.36 8.01 -16.59
C SER A 82 -5.41 9.18 -15.60
N ILE A 83 -4.26 9.64 -15.09
CA ILE A 83 -4.19 10.72 -14.10
C ILE A 83 -4.92 11.99 -14.60
N TYR A 84 -4.77 12.35 -15.87
CA TYR A 84 -5.48 13.51 -16.45
C TYR A 84 -6.96 13.25 -16.76
N GLU A 85 -7.40 11.99 -16.80
CA GLU A 85 -8.81 11.64 -17.04
C GLU A 85 -9.62 11.62 -15.74
N ASN A 86 -9.04 11.07 -14.65
CA ASN A 86 -9.77 10.80 -13.42
C ASN A 86 -8.94 10.93 -12.13
N GLY A 87 -7.70 11.43 -12.21
CA GLY A 87 -6.80 11.57 -11.06
C GLY A 87 -6.01 10.31 -10.68
N TRP A 88 -6.23 9.18 -11.35
CA TRP A 88 -5.61 7.90 -11.02
C TRP A 88 -4.91 7.26 -12.22
N ALA A 89 -3.69 6.79 -12.01
CA ALA A 89 -3.11 5.74 -12.85
C ALA A 89 -3.62 4.37 -12.39
N GLN A 90 -3.58 3.36 -13.25
CA GLN A 90 -4.02 2.00 -12.93
C GLN A 90 -2.96 0.99 -13.36
N ILE A 91 -2.63 0.04 -12.49
CA ILE A 91 -1.68 -1.03 -12.81
C ILE A 91 -2.18 -2.38 -12.29
N GLU A 92 -2.11 -3.39 -13.16
CA GLU A 92 -2.30 -4.78 -12.79
C GLU A 92 -1.02 -5.56 -13.09
N VAL A 93 -0.46 -6.22 -12.07
CA VAL A 93 0.71 -7.10 -12.19
C VAL A 93 0.30 -8.51 -11.80
N GLU A 94 0.62 -9.49 -12.64
CA GLU A 94 0.29 -10.90 -12.42
C GLU A 94 1.54 -11.76 -12.59
N THR A 95 1.74 -12.73 -11.70
CA THR A 95 2.84 -13.70 -11.78
C THR A 95 2.33 -15.13 -11.96
N GLN A 96 3.22 -16.08 -12.23
CA GLN A 96 2.85 -17.50 -12.37
C GLN A 96 3.52 -18.40 -11.32
N ARG A 97 2.71 -19.26 -10.67
CA ARG A 97 3.14 -20.25 -9.65
C ARG A 97 4.25 -21.19 -10.10
N THR A 98 4.45 -21.38 -11.40
CA THR A 98 5.46 -22.31 -11.95
C THR A 98 6.88 -21.78 -11.79
N TYR A 99 7.06 -20.49 -11.53
CA TYR A 99 8.38 -19.87 -11.35
C TYR A 99 8.74 -19.75 -9.87
N PRO A 100 10.04 -19.78 -9.52
CA PRO A 100 10.47 -19.51 -8.15
C PRO A 100 9.99 -18.14 -7.68
N ASP A 101 9.60 -18.01 -6.41
CA ASP A 101 8.98 -16.78 -5.91
C ASP A 101 9.88 -15.55 -6.04
N TRP A 102 11.19 -15.70 -5.88
CA TRP A 102 12.12 -14.58 -6.07
C TRP A 102 12.13 -14.08 -7.53
N VAL A 103 11.95 -14.98 -8.51
CA VAL A 103 11.83 -14.63 -9.94
C VAL A 103 10.53 -13.90 -10.17
N GLN A 104 9.44 -14.39 -9.57
CA GLN A 104 8.13 -13.73 -9.66
C GLN A 104 8.20 -12.31 -9.08
N ALA A 105 8.77 -12.14 -7.88
CA ALA A 105 8.88 -10.86 -7.19
C ALA A 105 9.78 -9.86 -7.93
N PHE A 106 11.00 -10.26 -8.28
CA PHE A 106 11.92 -9.42 -9.02
C PHE A 106 11.39 -9.06 -10.41
N GLY A 107 10.79 -10.02 -11.12
CA GLY A 107 10.16 -9.79 -12.43
C GLY A 107 8.97 -8.83 -12.35
N ALA A 108 8.13 -8.94 -11.32
CA ALA A 108 7.05 -7.98 -11.07
C ALA A 108 7.59 -6.57 -10.83
N GLY A 109 8.65 -6.44 -10.04
CA GLY A 109 9.35 -5.17 -9.80
C GLY A 109 9.89 -4.54 -11.10
N ILE A 110 10.62 -5.30 -11.92
CA ILE A 110 11.16 -4.80 -13.20
C ILE A 110 10.06 -4.23 -14.09
N LEU A 111 8.94 -4.95 -14.17
CA LEU A 111 7.84 -4.60 -15.04
C LEU A 111 7.12 -3.32 -14.56
N GLU A 112 6.82 -3.23 -13.26
CA GLU A 112 6.24 -2.04 -12.66
C GLU A 112 7.16 -0.83 -12.86
N GLY A 113 8.42 -0.95 -12.40
CA GLY A 113 9.41 0.13 -12.49
C GLY A 113 9.60 0.62 -13.92
N SER A 114 9.62 -0.30 -14.89
CA SER A 114 9.83 0.05 -16.30
C SER A 114 8.63 0.70 -16.96
N LEU A 115 7.39 0.36 -16.60
CA LEU A 115 6.21 1.00 -17.18
C LEU A 115 5.84 2.30 -16.47
N THR A 116 6.18 2.44 -15.18
CA THR A 116 5.83 3.63 -14.39
C THR A 116 7.02 4.55 -14.12
N TRP A 117 8.16 4.36 -14.79
CA TRP A 117 9.43 5.05 -14.51
C TRP A 117 9.29 6.59 -14.38
N ASN A 118 8.55 7.23 -15.28
CA ASN A 118 8.36 8.68 -15.27
C ASN A 118 7.55 9.14 -14.05
N ASN A 119 6.51 8.38 -13.68
CA ASN A 119 5.70 8.70 -12.51
C ASN A 119 6.45 8.39 -11.20
N ILE A 120 7.35 7.40 -11.19
CA ILE A 120 8.28 7.15 -10.08
C ILE A 120 9.19 8.38 -9.88
N TYR A 121 9.81 8.86 -10.96
CA TYR A 121 10.65 10.07 -10.91
C TYR A 121 9.88 11.29 -10.38
N ASN A 122 8.70 11.56 -10.94
CA ASN A 122 7.90 12.69 -10.50
C ASN A 122 7.44 12.56 -9.04
N GLN A 123 7.06 11.35 -8.59
CA GLN A 123 6.70 11.12 -7.19
C GLN A 123 7.88 11.37 -6.27
N TRP A 124 9.05 10.81 -6.58
CA TRP A 124 10.28 11.03 -5.81
C TRP A 124 10.65 12.51 -5.74
N LYS A 125 10.63 13.19 -6.89
CA LYS A 125 10.94 14.62 -6.99
C LYS A 125 9.99 15.48 -6.16
N ASN A 126 8.70 15.22 -6.28
CA ASN A 126 7.68 16.00 -5.59
C ASN A 126 7.68 15.78 -4.07
N THR A 127 8.14 14.61 -3.60
CA THR A 127 8.05 14.21 -2.19
C THR A 127 9.40 14.19 -1.49
N ILE A 128 10.27 13.24 -1.83
CA ILE A 128 11.53 12.99 -1.12
C ILE A 128 12.55 14.08 -1.43
N GLU A 129 12.83 14.34 -2.71
CA GLU A 129 13.86 15.32 -3.11
C GLU A 129 13.52 16.72 -2.60
N SER A 130 12.30 17.19 -2.87
CA SER A 130 11.83 18.50 -2.44
C SER A 130 11.85 18.69 -0.92
N SER A 131 11.48 17.64 -0.16
CA SER A 131 11.45 17.69 1.31
C SER A 131 12.85 17.65 1.90
N CYS A 132 13.73 16.80 1.38
CA CYS A 132 15.10 16.67 1.87
C CYS A 132 15.94 17.91 1.57
N ASN A 133 15.67 18.62 0.47
CA ASN A 133 16.43 19.80 0.06
C ASN A 133 15.89 21.12 0.63
N ARG A 134 14.83 21.08 1.45
CA ARG A 134 14.13 22.27 1.94
C ARG A 134 14.98 23.18 2.82
N ASP A 135 15.67 22.61 3.81
CA ASP A 135 16.48 23.32 4.79
C ASP A 135 17.53 22.37 5.41
N GLU A 136 18.52 22.92 6.10
CA GLU A 136 19.64 22.16 6.69
C GLU A 136 19.16 21.07 7.68
N SER A 137 18.13 21.36 8.48
CA SER A 137 17.54 20.38 9.40
C SER A 137 16.94 19.19 8.65
N SER A 138 16.26 19.46 7.53
CA SER A 138 15.66 18.44 6.67
C SER A 138 16.72 17.61 5.95
N GLN A 139 17.84 18.23 5.55
CA GLN A 139 19.00 17.52 4.97
C GLN A 139 19.63 16.58 6.00
N ASN A 140 19.84 17.05 7.23
CA ASN A 140 20.39 16.24 8.32
C ASN A 140 19.48 15.04 8.65
N PHE A 141 18.17 15.28 8.76
CA PHE A 141 17.19 14.21 8.96
C PHE A 141 17.21 13.18 7.82
N CYS A 142 17.19 13.63 6.56
CA CYS A 142 17.20 12.70 5.42
C CYS A 142 18.51 11.92 5.30
N THR A 143 19.64 12.51 5.69
CA THR A 143 20.94 11.82 5.70
C THR A 143 20.93 10.69 6.72
N TRP A 144 20.54 11.00 7.97
CA TRP A 144 20.37 10.00 9.01
C TRP A 144 19.36 8.91 8.62
N LEU A 145 18.23 9.30 8.01
CA LEU A 145 17.19 8.36 7.60
C LEU A 145 17.68 7.40 6.50
N ARG A 146 18.47 7.86 5.54
CA ARG A 146 19.08 7.01 4.51
C ARG A 146 19.99 5.96 5.13
N GLU A 147 20.90 6.39 6.01
CA GLU A 147 21.82 5.48 6.73
C GLU A 147 21.05 4.44 7.54
N LEU A 148 20.04 4.87 8.31
CA LEU A 148 19.19 3.98 9.10
C LEU A 148 18.48 2.94 8.22
N LEU A 149 17.91 3.36 7.09
CA LEU A 149 17.17 2.48 6.20
C LEU A 149 18.09 1.49 5.47
N ASP A 150 19.30 1.91 5.09
CA ASP A 150 20.31 1.03 4.51
C ASP A 150 20.78 -0.04 5.51
N GLU A 151 21.07 0.34 6.76
CA GLU A 151 21.41 -0.60 7.84
C GLU A 151 20.26 -1.59 8.11
N ASN A 152 19.04 -1.08 8.23
CA ASN A 152 17.84 -1.90 8.39
C ASN A 152 17.71 -2.88 7.23
N TYR A 153 17.79 -2.40 5.99
CA TYR A 153 17.68 -3.22 4.80
C TYR A 153 18.70 -4.37 4.77
N MET A 154 19.97 -4.09 5.07
CA MET A 154 21.01 -5.11 5.13
C MET A 154 20.73 -6.17 6.20
N SER A 155 20.37 -5.74 7.41
CA SER A 155 20.01 -6.63 8.52
C SER A 155 18.78 -7.50 8.21
N ILE A 156 17.76 -6.90 7.60
CA ILE A 156 16.53 -7.57 7.17
C ILE A 156 16.83 -8.63 6.12
N LYS A 157 17.64 -8.30 5.11
CA LYS A 157 18.02 -9.22 4.03
C LYS A 157 18.74 -10.44 4.59
N GLU A 158 19.69 -10.24 5.48
CA GLU A 158 20.42 -11.33 6.14
C GLU A 158 19.48 -12.20 6.99
N THR A 159 18.63 -11.57 7.82
CA THR A 159 17.65 -12.29 8.65
C THR A 159 16.67 -13.11 7.81
N ALA A 160 16.20 -12.54 6.70
CA ALA A 160 15.26 -13.18 5.80
C ALA A 160 15.89 -14.38 5.07
N LEU A 161 17.17 -14.32 4.72
CA LEU A 161 17.91 -15.45 4.16
C LEU A 161 18.03 -16.60 5.17
N GLN A 162 18.31 -16.29 6.43
CA GLN A 162 18.46 -17.30 7.49
C GLN A 162 17.14 -17.95 7.89
N ARG A 163 16.04 -17.18 7.93
CA ARG A 163 14.75 -17.63 8.48
C ARG A 163 13.71 -17.99 7.45
N GLY A 164 13.80 -17.48 6.22
CA GLY A 164 12.75 -17.58 5.20
C GLY A 164 12.39 -19.00 4.79
N GLU A 165 13.31 -19.97 4.93
CA GLU A 165 12.99 -21.38 4.63
C GLU A 165 11.94 -21.97 5.59
N HIS A 166 11.98 -21.56 6.87
CA HIS A 166 11.16 -22.14 7.94
C HIS A 166 10.11 -21.17 8.50
N ASP A 167 10.21 -19.89 8.16
CA ASP A 167 9.29 -18.85 8.60
C ASP A 167 8.65 -18.13 7.41
N HIS A 168 7.36 -18.42 7.20
CA HIS A 168 6.58 -17.89 6.09
C HIS A 168 6.55 -16.36 6.04
N TYR A 169 6.58 -15.70 7.19
CA TYR A 169 6.61 -14.25 7.24
C TYR A 169 7.93 -13.71 6.69
N TRP A 170 9.07 -14.25 7.14
CA TRP A 170 10.39 -13.84 6.65
C TRP A 170 10.60 -14.16 5.18
N HIS A 171 10.02 -15.27 4.67
CA HIS A 171 9.95 -15.51 3.23
C HIS A 171 9.24 -14.37 2.50
N GLN A 172 8.04 -13.97 2.95
CA GLN A 172 7.31 -12.86 2.32
C GLN A 172 8.02 -11.51 2.44
N ILE A 173 8.68 -11.24 3.56
CA ILE A 173 9.53 -10.04 3.73
C ILE A 173 10.66 -10.06 2.69
N SER A 174 11.34 -11.21 2.50
CA SER A 174 12.36 -11.35 1.47
C SER A 174 11.83 -11.02 0.07
N LEU A 175 10.63 -11.50 -0.27
CA LEU A 175 9.99 -11.26 -1.57
C LEU A 175 9.61 -9.79 -1.78
N TYR A 176 9.22 -9.08 -0.72
CA TYR A 176 8.97 -7.65 -0.78
C TYR A 176 10.24 -6.89 -1.22
N PHE A 177 11.37 -7.16 -0.59
CA PHE A 177 12.63 -6.52 -0.95
C PHE A 177 13.18 -6.98 -2.30
N ARG A 178 12.95 -8.24 -2.71
CA ARG A 178 13.25 -8.68 -4.10
C ARG A 178 12.43 -7.93 -5.13
N GLN A 179 11.17 -7.63 -4.83
CA GLN A 179 10.34 -6.80 -5.71
C GLN A 179 10.87 -5.35 -5.75
N LEU A 180 11.37 -4.82 -4.63
CA LEU A 180 11.95 -3.48 -4.58
C LEU A 180 13.27 -3.37 -5.37
N GLU A 181 14.18 -4.33 -5.24
CA GLU A 181 15.39 -4.44 -6.09
C GLU A 181 15.01 -4.50 -7.58
N GLY A 182 13.95 -5.25 -7.91
CA GLY A 182 13.40 -5.32 -9.25
C GLY A 182 12.82 -3.97 -9.72
N LEU A 183 12.18 -3.22 -8.83
CA LEU A 183 11.56 -1.92 -9.11
C LEU A 183 12.59 -0.88 -9.53
N GLU A 184 13.71 -0.77 -8.82
CA GLU A 184 14.85 0.07 -9.19
C GLU A 184 15.41 -0.35 -10.56
N THR A 185 15.67 -1.65 -10.75
CA THR A 185 16.15 -2.18 -12.04
C THR A 185 15.18 -1.84 -13.18
N GLY A 186 13.87 -1.91 -12.90
CA GLY A 186 12.82 -1.53 -13.81
C GLY A 186 12.83 -0.05 -14.14
N TYR A 187 12.96 0.81 -13.14
CA TYR A 187 13.05 2.27 -13.29
C TYR A 187 14.20 2.66 -14.23
N ILE A 188 15.41 2.19 -13.95
CA ILE A 188 16.61 2.44 -14.76
C ILE A 188 16.35 2.01 -16.21
N ARG A 189 15.81 0.80 -16.41
CA ARG A 189 15.50 0.29 -17.74
C ARG A 189 14.42 1.10 -18.46
N GLY A 190 13.41 1.58 -17.73
CA GLY A 190 12.35 2.43 -18.25
C GLY A 190 12.88 3.77 -18.75
N ALA A 191 13.73 4.41 -17.94
CA ALA A 191 14.45 5.65 -18.25
C ALA A 191 15.34 5.48 -19.49
N SER A 192 16.22 4.47 -19.53
CA SER A 192 17.07 4.21 -20.71
C SER A 192 16.31 3.91 -21.98
N ARG A 193 15.20 3.15 -21.88
CA ARG A 193 14.34 2.89 -23.04
C ARG A 193 13.72 4.18 -23.57
N ALA A 194 13.41 5.13 -22.69
CA ALA A 194 12.88 6.43 -23.07
C ALA A 194 13.97 7.40 -23.58
N ARG A 195 15.26 7.04 -23.46
CA ARG A 195 16.41 7.93 -23.73
C ARG A 195 16.32 9.22 -22.91
N SER A 196 15.87 9.10 -21.66
CA SER A 196 16.03 10.17 -20.67
C SER A 196 17.47 10.20 -20.17
N ASP A 197 17.81 11.23 -19.39
CA ASP A 197 19.05 11.30 -18.61
C ASP A 197 18.76 11.09 -17.11
N LEU A 198 17.76 10.26 -16.78
CA LEU A 198 17.19 10.12 -15.43
C LEU A 198 17.52 8.78 -14.76
N GLU A 199 18.32 7.94 -15.41
CA GLU A 199 18.65 6.57 -14.97
C GLU A 199 19.29 6.52 -13.59
N GLU A 200 20.16 7.47 -13.28
CA GLU A 200 21.00 7.47 -12.08
C GLU A 200 20.55 8.50 -11.04
N GLU A 201 19.40 9.15 -11.26
CA GLU A 201 18.91 10.25 -10.41
C GLU A 201 18.39 9.76 -9.05
N ILE A 202 17.88 8.53 -8.97
CA ILE A 202 17.29 7.99 -7.73
C ILE A 202 18.18 6.87 -7.20
N PRO A 203 18.92 7.10 -6.09
CA PRO A 203 19.68 6.03 -5.45
C PRO A 203 18.76 5.00 -4.79
N PHE A 204 19.23 3.76 -4.60
CA PHE A 204 18.44 2.71 -3.93
C PHE A 204 17.95 3.11 -2.54
N SER A 205 18.73 3.89 -1.79
CA SER A 205 18.33 4.43 -0.49
C SER A 205 17.00 5.19 -0.60
N ASP A 206 16.77 5.93 -1.68
CA ASP A 206 15.54 6.71 -1.87
C ASP A 206 14.36 5.82 -2.30
N PHE A 207 14.61 4.66 -2.91
CA PHE A 207 13.59 3.61 -3.05
C PHE A 207 13.19 3.02 -1.69
N LEU A 208 14.13 2.87 -0.76
CA LEU A 208 13.83 2.50 0.63
C LEU A 208 13.01 3.59 1.33
N LEU A 209 13.38 4.88 1.19
CA LEU A 209 12.62 6.00 1.75
C LEU A 209 11.17 6.04 1.22
N LEU A 210 10.99 5.92 -0.10
CA LEU A 210 9.65 5.86 -0.71
C LEU A 210 8.80 4.74 -0.09
N ASN A 211 9.40 3.57 0.18
CA ASN A 211 8.71 2.42 0.76
C ASN A 211 8.62 2.45 2.30
N ALA A 212 9.26 3.42 2.94
CA ALA A 212 9.15 3.75 4.36
C ALA A 212 8.26 4.98 4.60
N ALA A 213 7.56 5.50 3.59
CA ALA A 213 6.79 6.74 3.69
C ALA A 213 5.82 6.81 4.89
N ALA A 214 5.17 5.68 5.22
CA ALA A 214 4.28 5.58 6.38
C ALA A 214 5.01 5.56 7.74
N ASP A 215 6.32 5.30 7.75
CA ASP A 215 7.18 5.28 8.93
C ASP A 215 7.91 6.62 9.14
N ILE A 216 8.00 7.49 8.12
CA ILE A 216 8.80 8.73 8.16
C ILE A 216 8.38 9.67 9.30
N GLN A 217 7.07 9.83 9.54
CA GLN A 217 6.59 10.73 10.60
C GLN A 217 7.07 10.26 11.98
N ASP A 218 6.93 8.97 12.26
CA ASP A 218 7.38 8.32 13.48
C ASP A 218 8.91 8.45 13.66
N LEU A 219 9.65 8.19 12.58
CA LEU A 219 11.11 8.31 12.57
C LEU A 219 11.59 9.76 12.74
N LYS A 220 10.82 10.73 12.23
CA LYS A 220 11.10 12.16 12.43
C LYS A 220 10.91 12.57 13.89
N ILE A 221 9.81 12.13 14.52
CA ILE A 221 9.58 12.36 15.96
C ILE A 221 10.73 11.75 16.77
N TYR A 222 11.16 10.53 16.42
CA TYR A 222 12.30 9.88 17.08
C TYR A 222 13.60 10.67 16.90
N PHE A 223 13.93 11.07 15.67
CA PHE A 223 15.15 11.81 15.35
C PHE A 223 15.23 13.14 16.10
N GLU A 224 14.16 13.95 16.07
CA GLU A 224 14.14 15.28 16.68
C GLU A 224 14.26 15.23 18.21
N ASN A 225 13.77 14.15 18.85
CA ASN A 225 13.72 14.04 20.30
C ASN A 225 14.84 13.19 20.91
N PHE A 226 15.42 12.24 20.18
CA PHE A 226 16.37 11.26 20.73
C PHE A 226 17.70 11.19 20.01
N VAL A 227 17.81 11.69 18.78
CA VAL A 227 19.08 11.70 18.02
C VAL A 227 19.72 13.09 18.10
N LEU A 228 19.04 14.10 17.57
CA LEU A 228 19.56 15.48 17.56
C LEU A 228 19.87 16.03 18.96
N LYS A 229 19.03 15.71 19.96
CA LYS A 229 19.25 16.15 21.34
C LYS A 229 20.51 15.52 21.95
N THR A 230 20.79 14.26 21.63
CA THR A 230 22.00 13.58 22.10
C THR A 230 23.24 14.18 21.46
N ASP A 231 23.21 14.46 20.16
CA ASP A 231 24.33 15.10 19.46
C ASP A 231 24.64 16.48 20.04
N ASN A 232 23.62 17.32 20.27
CA ASN A 232 23.82 18.63 20.90
C ASN A 232 24.37 18.52 22.33
N GLN A 233 23.89 17.58 23.15
CA GLN A 233 24.42 17.35 24.49
C GLN A 233 25.88 16.87 24.48
N THR A 234 26.26 16.02 23.51
CA THR A 234 27.64 15.58 23.35
C THR A 234 28.56 16.69 22.83
N ALA A 235 28.06 17.58 21.97
CA ALA A 235 28.78 18.76 21.50
C ALA A 235 29.02 19.78 22.62
N ASP A 236 28.00 20.05 23.45
CA ASP A 236 28.11 20.92 24.62
C ASP A 236 29.10 20.36 25.67
N ALA A 237 29.07 19.04 25.90
CA ALA A 237 30.00 18.34 26.78
C ALA A 237 31.46 18.30 26.24
N ALA A 238 31.63 18.35 24.92
CA ALA A 238 32.94 18.43 24.27
C ALA A 238 33.51 19.87 24.30
N GLN A 239 32.65 20.90 24.17
CA GLN A 239 33.06 22.30 24.31
C GLN A 239 33.45 22.66 25.75
N THR A 240 32.73 22.15 26.76
CA THR A 240 33.07 22.41 28.18
C THR A 240 34.39 21.77 28.65
N LYS A 241 34.95 20.81 27.91
CA LYS A 241 36.28 20.25 28.21
C LYS A 241 37.45 21.04 27.63
N ASN A 242 37.20 21.98 26.71
CA ASN A 242 38.25 22.78 26.05
C ASN A 242 38.41 24.21 26.63
N THR A 243 37.59 24.59 27.61
CA THR A 243 37.69 25.86 28.35
C THR A 243 37.85 25.60 29.84
N ALA A 244 38.98 25.01 30.22
CA ALA A 244 39.42 24.93 31.61
C ALA A 244 40.74 25.70 31.79
N VAL A 245 40.73 27.01 31.47
CA VAL A 245 41.76 27.96 31.95
C VAL A 245 41.11 29.33 32.19
N GLU A 246 41.37 29.84 33.40
CA GLU A 246 41.12 31.18 33.95
C GLU A 246 39.70 31.58 34.39
N VAL A 247 39.57 31.53 35.72
CA VAL A 247 38.50 32.11 36.54
C VAL A 247 38.71 33.61 36.63
N GLU A 248 37.72 34.41 36.21
CA GLU A 248 37.56 35.78 36.70
C GLU A 248 36.06 36.07 36.93
N ASP A 249 35.78 36.60 38.12
CA ASP A 249 34.46 36.89 38.68
C ASP A 249 33.57 37.70 37.71
N LYS A 250 32.41 37.13 37.34
CA LYS A 250 31.28 37.88 36.80
C LYS A 250 30.00 37.54 37.56
N PRO A 251 29.12 38.53 37.81
CA PRO A 251 28.02 38.41 38.73
C PRO A 251 26.93 37.44 38.24
N ALA A 252 26.23 36.86 39.22
CA ALA A 252 25.36 35.69 39.14
C ALA A 252 24.00 35.90 38.44
N ASP A 253 23.93 36.69 37.37
CA ASP A 253 22.68 36.98 36.65
C ASP A 253 22.85 36.73 35.13
N ALA A 254 23.14 35.48 34.73
CA ALA A 254 23.07 35.07 33.32
C ALA A 254 22.99 33.53 33.10
N ILE A 255 22.55 32.73 34.08
CA ILE A 255 22.34 31.28 33.92
C ILE A 255 20.85 30.99 34.09
N ALA A 256 20.02 31.46 33.15
CA ALA A 256 18.62 31.10 33.05
C ALA A 256 18.04 31.50 31.69
N ALA A 257 18.52 30.86 30.62
CA ALA A 257 17.82 30.85 29.33
C ALA A 257 18.26 29.64 28.49
N ALA A 258 18.30 28.45 29.09
CA ALA A 258 18.05 27.26 28.30
C ALA A 258 16.56 27.37 27.92
N ALA A 259 16.27 27.81 26.70
CA ALA A 259 14.91 27.77 26.18
C ALA A 259 14.44 26.31 26.30
N GLU A 260 13.52 26.06 27.24
CA GLU A 260 12.75 24.83 27.31
C GLU A 260 12.02 24.72 25.97
N THR A 261 12.66 24.04 25.02
CA THR A 261 12.05 23.73 23.75
C THR A 261 11.07 22.60 24.04
N GLU A 262 9.81 23.00 24.19
CA GLU A 262 8.65 22.11 24.24
C GLU A 262 8.85 20.92 23.28
N PRO A 263 8.62 19.67 23.72
CA PRO A 263 8.76 18.51 22.87
C PRO A 263 7.94 18.68 21.58
N LYS A 264 8.62 18.60 20.43
CA LYS A 264 7.97 18.71 19.12
C LYS A 264 7.20 17.43 18.85
N ASN A 265 5.87 17.53 18.90
CA ASN A 265 4.98 16.41 18.63
C ASN A 265 3.78 16.86 17.78
N PHE A 266 4.09 17.36 16.58
CA PHE A 266 3.10 17.89 15.66
C PHE A 266 2.38 16.76 14.90
N PHE A 267 1.06 16.69 15.01
CA PHE A 267 0.21 15.72 14.32
C PHE A 267 -0.78 16.42 13.38
N LEU A 268 -0.60 16.23 12.08
CA LEU A 268 -1.67 16.44 11.11
C LEU A 268 -2.54 15.18 11.01
N PRO A 269 -3.83 15.30 10.66
CA PRO A 269 -4.67 14.15 10.35
C PRO A 269 -4.03 13.30 9.25
N SER A 270 -4.03 11.98 9.39
CA SER A 270 -3.44 11.06 8.41
C SER A 270 -4.49 10.42 7.50
N ALA A 271 -5.64 10.06 8.05
CA ALA A 271 -6.79 9.55 7.31
C ALA A 271 -8.04 9.58 8.20
N THR A 272 -9.20 9.47 7.56
CA THR A 272 -10.47 9.12 8.19
C THR A 272 -10.96 7.83 7.57
N MET A 273 -11.46 6.92 8.40
CA MET A 273 -12.03 5.65 7.94
C MET A 273 -13.38 5.42 8.59
N LEU A 274 -14.31 4.87 7.83
CA LEU A 274 -15.65 4.53 8.27
C LEU A 274 -15.95 3.08 7.95
N THR A 275 -16.45 2.34 8.94
CA THR A 275 -16.93 0.96 8.79
C THR A 275 -18.32 0.87 9.37
N LYS A 276 -19.29 0.38 8.59
CA LYS A 276 -20.63 0.07 9.07
C LYS A 276 -21.07 -1.31 8.59
N ILE A 277 -21.53 -2.15 9.53
CA ILE A 277 -22.01 -3.50 9.25
C ILE A 277 -23.45 -3.62 9.72
N PHE A 278 -24.39 -3.83 8.80
CA PHE A 278 -25.82 -3.80 9.14
C PHE A 278 -26.64 -4.78 8.28
N GLN A 279 -27.82 -5.14 8.76
CA GLN A 279 -28.82 -5.87 7.98
C GLN A 279 -29.81 -4.88 7.35
N THR A 280 -30.28 -5.18 6.14
CA THR A 280 -31.29 -4.35 5.47
C THR A 280 -32.66 -5.01 5.59
N GLY A 281 -33.54 -4.45 6.44
CA GLY A 281 -34.86 -5.02 6.72
C GLY A 281 -34.76 -6.42 7.34
N ASP A 282 -35.70 -7.30 7.00
CA ASP A 282 -35.73 -8.71 7.47
C ASP A 282 -34.75 -9.63 6.72
N SER A 283 -33.84 -9.08 5.90
CA SER A 283 -32.91 -9.90 5.12
C SER A 283 -31.85 -10.53 6.04
N PRO A 284 -31.57 -11.85 5.93
CA PRO A 284 -30.50 -12.51 6.66
C PRO A 284 -29.09 -12.11 6.19
N THR A 285 -28.99 -11.26 5.16
CA THR A 285 -27.73 -10.83 4.55
C THR A 285 -27.17 -9.58 5.23
N TRP A 286 -25.93 -9.67 5.71
CA TRP A 286 -25.20 -8.52 6.22
C TRP A 286 -24.61 -7.69 5.07
N ARG A 287 -24.68 -6.37 5.19
CA ARG A 287 -24.02 -5.42 4.30
C ARG A 287 -22.88 -4.74 5.02
N LEU A 288 -21.83 -4.43 4.28
CA LEU A 288 -20.70 -3.63 4.73
C LEU A 288 -20.66 -2.34 3.90
N LEU A 289 -20.63 -1.20 4.58
CA LEU A 289 -20.18 0.06 4.02
C LEU A 289 -18.80 0.36 4.60
N PHE A 290 -17.85 0.64 3.72
CA PHE A 290 -16.47 0.93 4.09
C PHE A 290 -16.00 2.13 3.29
N GLY A 291 -15.61 3.21 3.97
CA GLY A 291 -15.03 4.40 3.38
C GLY A 291 -13.66 4.67 4.00
N HIS A 292 -12.73 5.18 3.21
CA HIS A 292 -11.41 5.59 3.66
C HIS A 292 -11.02 6.85 2.90
N SER A 293 -10.44 7.83 3.57
CA SER A 293 -9.99 9.06 2.94
C SER A 293 -8.69 9.50 3.59
N THR A 294 -7.63 9.50 2.80
CA THR A 294 -6.27 9.80 3.19
C THR A 294 -6.05 11.29 3.19
N ALA A 295 -5.45 11.81 4.27
CA ALA A 295 -4.97 13.18 4.36
C ALA A 295 -3.44 13.20 4.27
N ALA A 296 -2.92 13.94 3.29
CA ALA A 296 -1.49 14.02 3.02
C ALA A 296 -1.13 15.36 2.35
N SER A 297 0.16 15.58 2.12
CA SER A 297 0.63 16.73 1.34
C SER A 297 0.09 16.66 -0.09
N TYR A 298 -0.33 17.79 -0.65
CA TYR A 298 -0.79 17.89 -2.03
C TYR A 298 0.28 17.53 -3.06
N ALA A 299 1.56 17.62 -2.69
CA ALA A 299 2.67 17.16 -3.53
C ALA A 299 2.66 15.64 -3.77
N SER A 300 1.95 14.86 -2.94
CA SER A 300 1.84 13.40 -3.07
C SER A 300 0.71 12.94 -4.01
N MET A 301 -0.07 13.84 -4.61
CA MET A 301 -1.27 13.50 -5.40
C MET A 301 -1.00 12.83 -6.77
N LEU A 302 0.18 12.28 -7.01
CA LEU A 302 0.40 11.34 -8.12
C LEU A 302 -0.06 9.95 -7.68
N ARG A 303 -1.33 9.65 -7.98
CA ARG A 303 -2.01 8.45 -7.46
C ARG A 303 -2.01 7.31 -8.46
N ILE A 304 -1.87 6.09 -7.95
CA ILE A 304 -1.97 4.87 -8.73
C ILE A 304 -2.75 3.80 -7.97
N GLN A 305 -3.81 3.28 -8.58
CA GLN A 305 -4.50 2.10 -8.10
C GLN A 305 -3.72 0.86 -8.56
N LYS A 306 -3.33 0.01 -7.61
CA LYS A 306 -2.54 -1.19 -7.89
C LYS A 306 -3.33 -2.45 -7.63
N ARG A 307 -3.12 -3.45 -8.50
CA ARG A 307 -3.59 -4.81 -8.29
C ARG A 307 -2.47 -5.80 -8.52
N TYR A 308 -2.08 -6.51 -7.47
CA TYR A 308 -1.06 -7.55 -7.51
C TYR A 308 -1.70 -8.92 -7.41
N LYS A 309 -1.56 -9.72 -8.47
CA LYS A 309 -1.96 -11.12 -8.56
C LYS A 309 -0.74 -12.02 -8.48
N PHE A 310 -0.21 -12.18 -7.27
CA PHE A 310 1.03 -12.89 -7.03
C PHE A 310 0.80 -14.29 -6.51
N HIS A 311 1.30 -15.27 -7.26
CA HIS A 311 1.22 -16.69 -6.91
C HIS A 311 2.45 -17.15 -6.13
N TYR A 312 2.80 -16.40 -5.08
CA TYR A 312 3.87 -16.76 -4.16
C TYR A 312 3.45 -17.95 -3.29
N HIS A 313 4.45 -18.65 -2.78
CA HIS A 313 4.30 -19.78 -1.90
C HIS A 313 4.56 -19.40 -0.45
N PHE A 314 4.13 -20.26 0.49
CA PHE A 314 4.41 -20.07 1.90
C PHE A 314 5.90 -20.14 2.23
N SER A 315 6.68 -20.94 1.49
CA SER A 315 8.13 -21.03 1.64
C SER A 315 8.81 -21.04 0.25
N PRO A 316 10.16 -20.93 0.18
CA PRO A 316 10.90 -20.99 -1.08
C PRO A 316 10.66 -22.29 -1.88
N ASN A 317 10.13 -23.33 -1.24
CA ASN A 317 9.79 -24.59 -1.89
C ASN A 317 8.50 -24.44 -2.73
N GLN A 318 8.65 -24.51 -4.06
CA GLN A 318 7.55 -24.43 -5.03
C GLN A 318 6.52 -25.57 -4.93
N ARG A 319 6.78 -26.61 -4.13
CA ARG A 319 5.78 -27.66 -3.81
C ARG A 319 4.87 -27.28 -2.65
N SER A 320 5.20 -26.24 -1.88
CA SER A 320 4.32 -25.75 -0.82
C SER A 320 3.08 -25.09 -1.42
N ASN A 321 2.06 -24.86 -0.61
CA ASN A 321 0.85 -24.19 -1.08
C ASN A 321 1.14 -22.71 -1.37
N THR A 322 0.40 -22.13 -2.32
CA THR A 322 0.40 -20.68 -2.51
C THR A 322 -0.20 -19.98 -1.30
N VAL A 323 0.28 -18.78 -1.01
CA VAL A 323 -0.26 -17.93 0.06
C VAL A 323 -1.76 -17.63 -0.18
N PRO A 324 -2.60 -17.46 0.86
CA PRO A 324 -4.03 -17.24 0.68
C PRO A 324 -4.37 -15.93 -0.04
N GLY A 325 -3.69 -14.84 0.28
CA GLY A 325 -3.90 -13.52 -0.31
C GLY A 325 -3.15 -13.34 -1.63
N VAL A 326 -3.63 -14.01 -2.69
CA VAL A 326 -3.00 -13.99 -4.02
C VAL A 326 -3.35 -12.76 -4.85
N ASP A 327 -4.50 -12.13 -4.64
CA ASP A 327 -5.00 -10.99 -5.41
C ASP A 327 -5.28 -9.82 -4.46
N ILE A 328 -4.37 -8.85 -4.43
CA ILE A 328 -4.42 -7.70 -3.53
C ILE A 328 -4.61 -6.44 -4.38
N THR A 329 -5.73 -5.75 -4.19
CA THR A 329 -6.01 -4.44 -4.81
C THR A 329 -5.93 -3.35 -3.75
N PHE A 330 -5.24 -2.26 -4.04
CA PHE A 330 -5.03 -1.18 -3.08
C PHE A 330 -4.77 0.17 -3.78
N THR A 331 -5.05 1.27 -3.09
CA THR A 331 -4.63 2.62 -3.50
C THR A 331 -3.16 2.79 -3.17
N GLY A 332 -2.40 3.55 -3.96
CA GLY A 332 -1.01 3.80 -3.65
C GLY A 332 -0.36 4.84 -4.55
N TYR A 333 0.97 4.79 -4.61
CA TYR A 333 1.80 5.80 -5.26
C TYR A 333 2.85 5.14 -6.16
N PRO A 334 3.29 5.82 -7.24
CA PRO A 334 4.40 5.36 -8.06
C PRO A 334 5.64 5.09 -7.20
N GLY A 335 6.28 3.93 -7.36
CA GLY A 335 7.52 3.61 -6.65
C GLY A 335 7.33 2.98 -5.26
N ILE A 336 6.10 2.99 -4.71
CA ILE A 336 5.78 2.43 -3.40
C ILE A 336 5.04 1.10 -3.55
N LEU A 337 5.57 0.01 -3.01
CA LEU A 337 5.01 -1.35 -3.18
C LEU A 337 3.86 -1.68 -2.22
N GLY A 338 3.60 -0.82 -1.24
CA GLY A 338 2.43 -0.84 -0.36
C GLY A 338 1.49 0.33 -0.61
N SER A 339 0.40 0.42 0.16
CA SER A 339 -0.61 1.46 -0.04
C SER A 339 -0.21 2.83 0.51
N THR A 340 0.44 2.86 1.67
CA THR A 340 0.72 4.08 2.47
C THR A 340 -0.55 4.75 3.02
N ASP A 341 -1.60 4.87 2.20
CA ASP A 341 -2.98 5.20 2.60
C ASP A 341 -3.54 4.15 3.56
N ASP A 342 -3.19 2.90 3.25
CA ASP A 342 -3.57 1.67 3.93
C ASP A 342 -5.02 1.23 3.72
N PHE A 343 -5.47 1.27 2.46
CA PHE A 343 -6.70 0.61 2.03
C PHE A 343 -6.40 -0.58 1.11
N TYR A 344 -6.72 -1.79 1.56
CA TYR A 344 -6.49 -3.03 0.81
C TYR A 344 -7.75 -3.89 0.71
N ILE A 345 -8.01 -4.40 -0.49
CA ILE A 345 -8.93 -5.50 -0.74
C ILE A 345 -8.10 -6.73 -1.07
N VAL A 346 -8.14 -7.72 -0.19
CA VAL A 346 -7.39 -8.98 -0.31
C VAL A 346 -8.36 -10.08 -0.74
N LYS A 347 -8.03 -10.78 -1.82
CA LYS A 347 -8.80 -11.89 -2.38
C LYS A 347 -7.93 -13.11 -2.61
N GLY A 348 -8.55 -14.27 -2.46
CA GLY A 348 -7.99 -15.58 -2.73
C GLY A 348 -9.04 -16.66 -2.62
N ARG A 349 -8.62 -17.91 -2.77
CA ARG A 349 -9.55 -19.05 -2.79
C ARG A 349 -10.35 -19.20 -1.48
N GLN A 350 -9.73 -18.90 -0.35
CA GLN A 350 -10.32 -19.07 0.99
C GLN A 350 -10.41 -17.76 1.79
N VAL A 351 -9.90 -16.66 1.23
CA VAL A 351 -9.80 -15.37 1.92
C VAL A 351 -10.42 -14.30 1.04
N GLN A 352 -11.37 -13.57 1.61
CA GLN A 352 -11.83 -12.32 1.04
C GLN A 352 -11.94 -11.31 2.18
N SER A 353 -11.23 -10.20 2.10
CA SER A 353 -11.21 -9.24 3.20
C SER A 353 -10.92 -7.82 2.77
N ILE A 354 -11.38 -6.88 3.59
CA ILE A 354 -10.93 -5.49 3.58
C ILE A 354 -9.98 -5.29 4.75
N VAL A 355 -8.91 -4.53 4.52
CA VAL A 355 -7.97 -4.07 5.54
C VAL A 355 -7.85 -2.56 5.37
N GLY A 356 -8.11 -1.81 6.44
CA GLY A 356 -7.99 -0.35 6.48
C GLY A 356 -7.10 0.09 7.62
N GLY A 357 -6.33 1.16 7.43
CA GLY A 357 -5.45 1.74 8.43
C GLY A 357 -5.62 3.25 8.59
N VAL A 358 -5.51 3.76 9.81
CA VAL A 358 -5.46 5.21 10.12
C VAL A 358 -4.31 5.45 11.10
N GLY A 359 -3.49 6.48 10.89
CA GLY A 359 -2.39 6.84 11.79
C GLY A 359 -2.88 7.22 13.19
N ILE A 360 -2.28 6.62 14.22
CA ILE A 360 -2.61 6.93 15.62
C ILE A 360 -1.84 8.19 16.06
N LYS A 361 -2.53 9.10 16.74
CA LYS A 361 -1.89 10.20 17.46
C LYS A 361 -1.24 9.66 18.73
N ASN A 362 -0.01 10.08 19.03
CA ASN A 362 0.72 9.64 20.22
C ASN A 362 1.39 10.82 20.91
N GLU A 363 0.86 11.26 22.04
CA GLU A 363 1.43 12.33 22.87
C GLU A 363 2.51 11.82 23.84
N ASN A 364 2.58 10.50 24.06
CA ASN A 364 3.55 9.89 24.95
C ASN A 364 4.88 9.58 24.23
N LEU A 365 5.85 10.49 24.37
CA LEU A 365 7.19 10.32 23.82
C LEU A 365 8.01 9.22 24.51
N ASP A 366 7.69 8.84 25.75
CA ASP A 366 8.46 7.82 26.48
C ASP A 366 8.35 6.43 25.83
N LEU A 367 7.29 6.17 25.06
CA LEU A 367 7.14 4.93 24.31
C LEU A 367 8.28 4.72 23.30
N TRP A 368 8.82 5.80 22.72
CA TRP A 368 9.94 5.72 21.78
C TRP A 368 11.24 5.22 22.42
N LYS A 369 11.40 5.35 23.74
CA LYS A 369 12.57 4.81 24.47
C LYS A 369 12.57 3.28 24.53
N THR A 370 11.44 2.64 24.25
CA THR A 370 11.28 1.19 24.29
C THR A 370 11.57 0.51 22.96
N VAL A 371 11.68 1.28 21.87
CA VAL A 371 11.93 0.75 20.53
C VAL A 371 13.37 0.96 20.10
N ASN A 372 13.89 -0.02 19.36
CA ASN A 372 15.15 0.14 18.64
C ASN A 372 14.86 0.26 17.14
N VAL A 373 14.99 1.48 16.60
CA VAL A 373 14.67 1.77 15.20
C VAL A 373 15.60 1.10 14.19
N THR A 374 16.80 0.67 14.62
CA THR A 374 17.75 -0.11 13.78
C THR A 374 17.33 -1.57 13.56
N GLN A 375 16.22 -1.98 14.19
CA GLN A 375 15.58 -3.28 13.98
C GLN A 375 14.18 -3.14 13.37
N ALA A 376 13.78 -1.92 13.00
CA ALA A 376 12.48 -1.66 12.45
C ALA A 376 12.33 -2.29 11.06
N LEU A 377 11.15 -2.89 10.83
CA LEU A 377 10.73 -3.34 9.51
C LEU A 377 9.75 -2.31 8.92
N PRO A 378 9.98 -1.82 7.69
CA PRO A 378 9.07 -0.87 7.04
C PRO A 378 7.63 -1.39 7.07
N LEU A 379 6.69 -0.51 7.45
CA LEU A 379 5.29 -0.89 7.63
C LEU A 379 4.70 -1.51 6.35
N ALA A 380 5.05 -0.96 5.18
CA ALA A 380 4.60 -1.46 3.88
C ALA A 380 5.01 -2.93 3.64
N ALA A 381 6.21 -3.34 4.08
CA ALA A 381 6.65 -4.73 3.99
C ALA A 381 5.84 -5.65 4.93
N ARG A 382 5.59 -5.19 6.16
CA ARG A 382 4.84 -5.94 7.19
C ARG A 382 3.40 -6.19 6.76
N VAL A 383 2.70 -5.14 6.30
CA VAL A 383 1.29 -5.24 5.87
C VAL A 383 1.15 -6.10 4.62
N MET A 384 2.06 -5.99 3.65
CA MET A 384 2.02 -6.84 2.45
C MET A 384 2.32 -8.31 2.78
N ALA A 385 3.25 -8.59 3.70
CA ALA A 385 3.48 -9.94 4.19
C ALA A 385 2.25 -10.51 4.91
N ALA A 386 1.62 -9.73 5.80
CA ALA A 386 0.41 -10.12 6.52
C ALA A 386 -0.77 -10.37 5.56
N ASN A 387 -1.01 -9.47 4.60
CA ASN A 387 -2.05 -9.58 3.59
C ASN A 387 -1.90 -10.86 2.74
N ARG A 388 -0.66 -11.27 2.45
CA ARG A 388 -0.37 -12.48 1.69
C ARG A 388 -0.64 -13.75 2.52
N ILE A 389 -0.03 -13.89 3.71
CA ILE A 389 -0.01 -15.16 4.45
C ILE A 389 -1.28 -15.42 5.29
N ALA A 390 -2.03 -14.38 5.63
CA ALA A 390 -3.14 -14.53 6.57
C ALA A 390 -4.28 -15.36 5.98
N GLN A 391 -4.64 -16.43 6.68
CA GLN A 391 -5.84 -17.23 6.42
C GLN A 391 -7.08 -16.60 7.10
N ASN A 392 -6.80 -16.02 8.26
CA ASN A 392 -7.61 -15.35 9.26
C ASN A 392 -7.54 -13.84 9.41
N ARG A 393 -8.55 -13.18 9.99
CA ARG A 393 -8.33 -11.86 10.62
C ARG A 393 -7.42 -11.94 11.85
N ARG A 394 -7.57 -12.99 12.68
CA ARG A 394 -6.67 -13.27 13.81
C ARG A 394 -5.23 -13.54 13.36
N THR A 395 -5.02 -14.36 12.33
CA THR A 395 -3.65 -14.62 11.82
C THR A 395 -3.03 -13.39 11.18
N TRP A 396 -3.84 -12.52 10.55
CA TRP A 396 -3.37 -11.23 10.06
C TRP A 396 -2.86 -10.35 11.21
N ALA A 397 -3.64 -10.23 12.29
CA ALA A 397 -3.26 -9.45 13.46
C ALA A 397 -1.96 -9.97 14.10
N LYS A 398 -1.82 -11.30 14.22
CA LYS A 398 -0.58 -11.93 14.71
C LYS A 398 0.64 -11.69 13.82
N ALA A 399 0.45 -11.61 12.50
CA ALA A 399 1.54 -11.32 11.58
C ALA A 399 2.04 -9.89 11.76
N MET A 400 1.12 -8.93 11.90
CA MET A 400 1.45 -7.52 12.13
C MET A 400 2.14 -7.27 13.47
N SER A 401 1.81 -8.04 14.52
CA SER A 401 2.35 -7.86 15.87
C SER A 401 3.81 -8.29 16.06
N ARG A 402 4.45 -8.82 15.02
CA ARG A 402 5.83 -9.35 15.13
C ARG A 402 6.89 -8.26 15.29
N HIS A 403 6.65 -7.07 14.72
CA HIS A 403 7.65 -5.99 14.66
C HIS A 403 6.98 -4.60 14.86
N PRO A 404 6.39 -4.32 16.04
CA PRO A 404 5.63 -3.09 16.30
C PRO A 404 6.55 -1.92 16.68
N PHE A 405 7.46 -1.53 15.79
CA PHE A 405 8.45 -0.46 16.07
C PHE A 405 7.96 0.92 15.60
N THR A 406 7.68 1.06 14.31
CA THR A 406 7.26 2.29 13.61
C THR A 406 5.95 2.06 12.87
N GLY A 407 5.33 3.10 12.33
CA GLY A 407 4.06 3.02 11.60
C GLY A 407 2.87 2.86 12.55
N CYS A 408 2.78 3.72 13.56
CA CYS A 408 1.72 3.71 14.56
C CYS A 408 0.34 3.92 13.92
N LYS A 409 -0.52 2.90 14.00
CA LYS A 409 -1.79 2.86 13.27
C LYS A 409 -2.88 2.07 13.99
N GLN A 410 -4.13 2.50 13.77
CA GLN A 410 -5.34 1.73 14.01
C GLN A 410 -5.65 0.97 12.73
N TRP A 411 -5.79 -0.32 12.84
CA TRP A 411 -6.14 -1.20 11.74
C TRP A 411 -7.48 -1.84 12.00
N ILE A 412 -8.29 -1.95 10.96
CA ILE A 412 -9.43 -2.85 10.94
C ILE A 412 -9.29 -3.85 9.82
N THR A 413 -9.70 -5.06 10.12
CA THR A 413 -9.76 -6.12 9.13
C THR A 413 -11.13 -6.79 9.20
N VAL A 414 -11.80 -6.88 8.05
CA VAL A 414 -13.15 -7.44 7.92
C VAL A 414 -13.10 -8.66 7.01
N ASP A 415 -13.61 -9.80 7.48
CA ASP A 415 -13.74 -11.04 6.69
C ASP A 415 -15.05 -11.03 5.89
N LEU A 416 -14.94 -10.76 4.59
CA LEU A 416 -16.09 -10.65 3.69
C LEU A 416 -16.77 -12.00 3.44
N ASN A 417 -16.09 -13.13 3.67
CA ASN A 417 -16.72 -14.45 3.52
C ASN A 417 -17.79 -14.69 4.58
N LYS A 418 -17.64 -14.09 5.77
CA LYS A 418 -18.59 -14.21 6.88
C LYS A 418 -19.86 -13.38 6.69
N LEU A 419 -19.85 -12.38 5.80
CA LEU A 419 -21.01 -11.53 5.49
C LEU A 419 -21.98 -12.13 4.45
N ARG A 420 -21.56 -13.18 3.72
CA ARG A 420 -22.37 -13.79 2.66
C ARG A 420 -23.60 -14.53 3.21
N PRO A 421 -24.67 -14.74 2.42
CA PRO A 421 -25.76 -15.65 2.79
C PRO A 421 -25.22 -17.07 3.07
N GLN A 422 -25.92 -17.85 3.91
CA GLN A 422 -25.58 -19.27 4.06
C GLN A 422 -25.87 -20.01 2.76
N ASP A 423 -24.98 -20.91 2.32
CA ASP A 423 -25.38 -21.96 1.39
C ASP A 423 -26.39 -22.87 2.11
N ASN A 424 -27.45 -23.29 1.42
CA ASN A 424 -28.53 -24.14 1.94
C ASN A 424 -28.05 -25.49 2.55
N LEU A 425 -26.76 -25.80 2.47
CA LEU A 425 -26.13 -26.98 3.06
C LEU A 425 -26.12 -26.96 4.60
N TYR A 426 -26.12 -25.78 5.24
CA TYR A 426 -26.23 -25.68 6.70
C TYR A 426 -27.66 -25.85 7.21
N MET A 427 -28.65 -25.44 6.41
CA MET A 427 -30.07 -25.62 6.71
C MET A 427 -30.49 -27.10 6.64
N THR A 428 -29.81 -27.90 5.81
CA THR A 428 -30.08 -29.33 5.66
C THR A 428 -29.58 -30.17 6.84
N LEU A 429 -28.51 -29.75 7.53
CA LEU A 429 -28.03 -30.45 8.73
C LEU A 429 -28.99 -30.31 9.92
N ALA A 430 -29.68 -29.18 10.06
CA ALA A 430 -30.70 -28.99 11.09
C ALA A 430 -31.97 -29.84 10.82
N GLU A 431 -32.20 -30.24 9.57
CA GLU A 431 -33.27 -31.17 9.20
C GLU A 431 -32.84 -32.64 9.38
N ASP A 432 -31.55 -32.96 9.16
CA ASP A 432 -30.96 -34.29 9.39
C ASP A 432 -30.83 -34.66 10.88
N GLU A 433 -30.62 -33.69 11.79
CA GLU A 433 -30.63 -33.91 13.25
C GLU A 433 -31.99 -34.39 13.79
N LYS A 434 -33.04 -34.37 12.97
CA LYS A 434 -34.36 -34.88 13.34
C LYS A 434 -34.46 -36.41 13.30
N HIS A 435 -33.45 -37.11 12.75
CA HIS A 435 -33.57 -38.53 12.38
C HIS A 435 -32.38 -39.44 12.74
N ASP A 436 -31.60 -39.19 13.79
CA ASP A 436 -30.97 -40.29 14.56
C ASP A 436 -30.40 -39.81 15.92
N ASP A 437 -30.59 -40.66 16.94
CA ASP A 437 -30.09 -40.61 18.32
C ASP A 437 -30.64 -39.52 19.28
N ALA A 438 -31.00 -39.96 20.49
CA ALA A 438 -31.37 -39.06 21.58
C ALA A 438 -30.17 -38.14 21.93
N ALA A 439 -30.38 -36.82 21.91
CA ALA A 439 -29.35 -35.84 22.23
C ALA A 439 -28.71 -36.15 23.60
N LEU A 440 -27.39 -36.33 23.61
CA LEU A 440 -26.63 -36.43 24.85
C LEU A 440 -26.78 -35.12 25.63
N PRO A 441 -27.03 -35.15 26.96
CA PRO A 441 -27.08 -33.94 27.76
C PRO A 441 -25.69 -33.30 27.76
N LEU A 442 -25.56 -32.16 27.10
CA LEU A 442 -24.35 -31.34 27.08
C LEU A 442 -24.21 -30.66 28.44
N ASN A 443 -22.99 -30.61 28.98
CA ASN A 443 -22.72 -29.73 30.12
C ASN A 443 -22.55 -28.28 29.61
N ALA A 444 -22.65 -27.31 30.52
CA ALA A 444 -22.55 -25.89 30.17
C ALA A 444 -21.22 -25.51 29.46
N ALA A 445 -20.13 -26.24 29.71
CA ALA A 445 -18.85 -26.02 29.04
C ALA A 445 -18.86 -26.55 27.60
N ASP A 446 -19.49 -27.70 27.35
CA ASP A 446 -19.66 -28.28 26.02
C ASP A 446 -20.66 -27.46 25.20
N GLU A 447 -21.75 -26.97 25.80
CA GLU A 447 -22.68 -26.02 25.16
C GLU A 447 -21.98 -24.71 24.78
N ALA A 448 -21.15 -24.16 25.68
CA ALA A 448 -20.37 -22.97 25.39
C ALA A 448 -19.33 -23.23 24.28
N ALA A 449 -18.65 -24.37 24.29
CA ALA A 449 -17.66 -24.72 23.26
C ALA A 449 -18.31 -24.99 21.90
N ILE A 450 -19.49 -25.61 21.86
CA ILE A 450 -20.29 -25.80 20.65
C ILE A 450 -20.78 -24.44 20.15
N SER A 451 -21.42 -23.64 21.00
CA SER A 451 -21.87 -22.29 20.65
C SER A 451 -20.73 -21.41 20.13
N GLU A 452 -19.55 -21.46 20.74
CA GLU A 452 -18.36 -20.73 20.29
C GLU A 452 -17.80 -21.25 18.97
N ARG A 453 -17.80 -22.57 18.76
CA ARG A 453 -17.39 -23.21 17.50
C ARG A 453 -18.38 -22.92 16.36
N HIS A 454 -19.65 -22.78 16.69
CA HIS A 454 -20.73 -22.44 15.77
C HIS A 454 -20.98 -20.93 15.66
N ASN A 455 -20.30 -20.09 16.46
CA ASN A 455 -20.37 -18.63 16.36
C ASN A 455 -19.71 -18.18 15.04
N ARG A 456 -20.52 -18.21 13.98
CA ARG A 456 -20.17 -17.87 12.60
C ARG A 456 -19.54 -16.49 12.48
N ASN A 457 -19.95 -15.57 13.35
CA ASN A 457 -19.59 -14.18 13.31
C ASN A 457 -18.28 -13.89 14.07
N LYS A 458 -17.81 -14.82 14.91
CA LYS A 458 -16.50 -14.71 15.55
C LYS A 458 -15.41 -14.56 14.49
N GLY A 459 -14.56 -13.57 14.64
CA GLY A 459 -13.50 -13.25 13.69
C GLY A 459 -13.97 -12.57 12.40
N LEU A 460 -15.19 -12.02 12.39
CA LEU A 460 -15.66 -11.14 11.32
C LEU A 460 -14.86 -9.84 11.29
N VAL A 461 -14.72 -9.17 12.44
CA VAL A 461 -14.00 -7.90 12.57
C VAL A 461 -12.90 -8.01 13.63
N TRP A 462 -11.69 -7.64 13.24
CA TRP A 462 -10.57 -7.46 14.17
C TRP A 462 -10.08 -6.04 14.09
N ILE A 463 -9.89 -5.42 15.25
CA ILE A 463 -9.18 -4.14 15.38
C ILE A 463 -7.80 -4.43 15.97
N VAL A 464 -6.79 -3.77 15.40
CA VAL A 464 -5.40 -3.86 15.85
C VAL A 464 -4.82 -2.47 15.96
N GLU A 465 -4.30 -2.12 17.11
CA GLU A 465 -3.74 -0.79 17.38
C GLU A 465 -2.27 -0.91 17.72
N GLN A 466 -1.44 -0.10 17.05
CA GLN A 466 -0.01 -0.10 17.26
C GLN A 466 0.46 1.28 17.76
N LEU A 467 1.18 1.26 18.87
CA LEU A 467 2.01 2.35 19.37
C LEU A 467 3.48 1.89 19.35
N PRO A 468 4.47 2.77 19.59
CA PRO A 468 5.87 2.36 19.60
C PRO A 468 6.11 1.27 20.66
N GLY A 469 6.57 0.10 20.21
CA GLY A 469 6.91 -1.03 21.08
C GLY A 469 5.71 -1.80 21.63
N ARG A 470 4.47 -1.42 21.27
CA ARG A 470 3.24 -2.03 21.80
C ARG A 470 2.21 -2.26 20.71
N MET A 471 1.53 -3.40 20.76
CA MET A 471 0.38 -3.66 19.91
C MET A 471 -0.74 -4.34 20.69
N HIS A 472 -1.97 -3.83 20.55
CA HIS A 472 -3.18 -4.46 21.06
C HIS A 472 -3.99 -5.02 19.89
N LEU A 473 -4.47 -6.25 20.01
CA LEU A 473 -5.23 -6.95 18.96
C LEU A 473 -6.43 -7.66 19.56
N LYS A 474 -7.63 -7.35 19.08
CA LYS A 474 -8.87 -7.91 19.62
C LYS A 474 -9.91 -8.19 18.53
N ASP A 475 -10.63 -9.29 18.73
CA ASP A 475 -11.86 -9.57 18.00
C ASP A 475 -12.97 -8.68 18.55
N VAL A 476 -13.55 -7.84 17.70
CA VAL A 476 -14.60 -6.89 18.06
C VAL A 476 -15.90 -7.19 17.32
N SER A 477 -16.03 -8.40 16.76
CA SER A 477 -17.16 -8.77 15.91
C SER A 477 -18.51 -8.56 16.58
N GLU A 478 -18.63 -8.84 17.88
CA GLU A 478 -19.89 -8.69 18.62
C GLU A 478 -20.36 -7.23 18.68
N ASN A 479 -19.43 -6.27 18.80
CA ASN A 479 -19.74 -4.85 18.89
C ASN A 479 -20.44 -4.33 17.62
N PHE A 480 -20.04 -4.84 16.45
CA PHE A 480 -20.61 -4.46 15.16
C PHE A 480 -21.97 -5.13 14.86
N LEU A 481 -22.36 -6.13 15.65
CA LEU A 481 -23.56 -6.94 15.39
C LEU A 481 -24.73 -6.65 16.34
N THR A 482 -24.48 -5.90 17.41
CA THR A 482 -25.52 -5.32 18.26
C THR A 482 -26.00 -3.99 17.65
N GLY A 483 -27.31 -3.86 17.43
CA GLY A 483 -27.90 -2.78 16.61
C GLY A 483 -27.59 -1.33 17.03
N GLU A 484 -27.16 -1.10 18.27
CA GLU A 484 -26.79 0.25 18.75
C GLU A 484 -25.34 0.65 18.44
N ASN A 485 -24.49 -0.25 17.92
CA ASN A 485 -23.05 -0.03 17.73
C ASN A 485 -22.51 -0.54 16.37
N SER A 486 -23.32 -0.49 15.32
CA SER A 486 -22.98 -1.05 14.00
C SER A 486 -21.92 -0.26 13.20
N THR A 487 -21.67 0.99 13.61
CA THR A 487 -20.74 1.93 12.95
C THR A 487 -19.49 2.18 13.80
N TRP A 488 -18.33 2.26 13.14
CA TRP A 488 -17.08 2.76 13.69
C TRP A 488 -16.42 3.77 12.75
N ILE A 489 -15.96 4.88 13.33
CA ILE A 489 -15.14 5.87 12.66
C ILE A 489 -13.76 5.86 13.31
N ALA A 490 -12.73 5.69 12.50
CA ALA A 490 -11.34 5.83 12.93
C ALA A 490 -10.76 7.12 12.36
N ASN A 491 -10.12 7.89 13.22
CA ASN A 491 -9.59 9.23 12.96
C ASN A 491 -8.20 9.45 13.62
N GLY A 492 -7.62 8.37 14.16
CA GLY A 492 -6.35 8.40 14.88
C GLY A 492 -6.43 8.47 16.40
N VAL A 493 -7.62 8.51 16.99
CA VAL A 493 -7.82 8.35 18.45
C VAL A 493 -8.00 6.86 18.78
N PRO A 494 -7.15 6.24 19.63
CA PRO A 494 -7.23 4.82 19.97
C PRO A 494 -8.63 4.35 20.38
N TYR A 495 -9.02 3.17 19.89
CA TYR A 495 -10.27 2.47 20.15
C TYR A 495 -10.23 1.75 21.50
N PHE A 496 -9.08 1.20 21.88
CA PHE A 496 -8.94 0.51 23.16
C PHE A 496 -8.47 1.47 24.26
N GLU A 497 -9.16 1.45 25.39
CA GLU A 497 -8.85 2.28 26.57
C GLU A 497 -7.38 2.15 27.02
N GLU A 498 -6.82 0.94 26.98
CA GLU A 498 -5.40 0.70 27.30
C GLU A 498 -4.46 1.48 26.36
N MET A 499 -4.80 1.53 25.07
CA MET A 499 -4.00 2.21 24.05
C MET A 499 -4.18 3.72 24.14
N LEU A 500 -5.38 4.19 24.46
CA LEU A 500 -5.68 5.61 24.72
C LEU A 500 -4.87 6.14 25.90
N GLN A 501 -4.86 5.40 27.02
CA GLN A 501 -4.05 5.75 28.19
C GLN A 501 -2.56 5.70 27.88
N ALA A 502 -2.11 4.69 27.13
CA ALA A 502 -0.71 4.56 26.76
C ALA A 502 -0.23 5.69 25.83
N SER A 503 -1.08 6.17 24.91
CA SER A 503 -0.76 7.24 23.98
C SER A 503 -0.74 8.63 24.64
N GLY A 504 -1.22 8.75 25.88
CA GLY A 504 -1.33 10.02 26.59
C GLY A 504 -2.48 10.92 26.11
N LEU A 505 -3.38 10.40 25.27
CA LEU A 505 -4.52 11.17 24.76
C LEU A 505 -5.69 11.11 25.76
N THR A 506 -6.55 12.11 25.71
CA THR A 506 -7.86 12.08 26.37
C THR A 506 -8.92 11.53 25.41
N ALA A 507 -9.95 10.87 25.96
CA ALA A 507 -11.09 10.42 25.18
C ALA A 507 -11.80 11.64 24.55
N ASP A 508 -12.02 11.59 23.24
CA ASP A 508 -12.76 12.62 22.50
C ASP A 508 -14.22 12.19 22.32
N ASN A 509 -15.12 12.75 23.14
CA ASN A 509 -16.55 12.46 23.11
C ASN A 509 -17.26 13.00 21.83
N THR A 510 -16.59 13.84 21.03
CA THR A 510 -17.17 14.46 19.83
C THR A 510 -17.67 13.40 18.83
N TYR A 511 -17.02 12.23 18.78
CA TYR A 511 -17.39 11.15 17.86
C TYR A 511 -18.56 10.30 18.34
N ASP A 512 -18.70 10.10 19.64
CA ASP A 512 -19.87 9.41 20.20
C ASP A 512 -21.16 10.21 19.94
N ASP A 513 -21.07 11.55 20.01
CA ASP A 513 -22.18 12.45 19.65
C ASP A 513 -22.51 12.44 18.14
N MET A 514 -21.51 12.25 17.28
CA MET A 514 -21.70 12.12 15.83
C MET A 514 -22.28 10.75 15.45
N LYS A 515 -21.88 9.68 16.16
CA LYS A 515 -22.26 8.30 15.87
C LYS A 515 -23.77 8.10 15.83
N ALA A 516 -24.50 8.64 16.80
CA ALA A 516 -25.96 8.50 16.88
C ALA A 516 -26.69 9.13 15.69
N LYS A 517 -26.18 10.24 15.14
CA LYS A 517 -26.76 10.90 13.95
C LYS A 517 -26.41 10.17 12.66
N LEU A 518 -25.26 9.52 12.62
CA LEU A 518 -24.73 8.83 11.44
C LEU A 518 -25.34 7.45 11.22
N GLU A 519 -25.82 6.82 12.29
CA GLU A 519 -26.43 5.49 12.22
C GLU A 519 -27.65 5.47 11.28
N ASP A 520 -28.42 6.56 11.22
CA ASP A 520 -29.60 6.66 10.33
C ASP A 520 -29.25 7.17 8.91
N GLU A 521 -28.23 8.01 8.75
CA GLU A 521 -27.87 8.63 7.47
C GLU A 521 -27.06 7.69 6.55
N LEU A 522 -26.20 6.85 7.12
CA LEU A 522 -25.25 6.01 6.37
C LEU A 522 -25.90 4.71 5.88
N THR A 523 -26.69 4.78 4.81
CA THR A 523 -27.45 3.64 4.28
C THR A 523 -26.88 3.05 2.98
N ASN A 524 -26.04 3.80 2.27
CA ASN A 524 -25.51 3.44 0.97
C ASN A 524 -24.15 4.13 0.69
N LEU A 525 -23.50 3.80 -0.42
CA LEU A 525 -22.17 4.35 -0.78
C LEU A 525 -22.18 5.85 -1.06
N GLU A 526 -23.27 6.40 -1.59
CA GLU A 526 -23.39 7.85 -1.85
C GLU A 526 -23.40 8.63 -0.52
N ALA A 527 -24.10 8.13 0.49
CA ALA A 527 -24.08 8.71 1.84
C ALA A 527 -22.68 8.67 2.46
N VAL A 528 -21.93 7.58 2.23
CA VAL A 528 -20.53 7.48 2.67
C VAL A 528 -19.65 8.50 1.94
N ASP A 529 -19.75 8.62 0.62
CA ASP A 529 -19.00 9.61 -0.16
C ASP A 529 -19.27 11.04 0.33
N GLN A 530 -20.54 11.41 0.49
CA GLN A 530 -20.93 12.72 1.00
C GLN A 530 -20.40 12.97 2.42
N PHE A 531 -20.49 11.97 3.29
CA PHE A 531 -19.94 12.06 4.65
C PHE A 531 -18.43 12.31 4.63
N MET A 532 -17.68 11.52 3.87
CA MET A 532 -16.22 11.61 3.81
C MET A 532 -15.75 12.94 3.19
N ARG A 533 -16.42 13.43 2.13
CA ARG A 533 -16.12 14.74 1.52
C ARG A 533 -16.38 15.90 2.48
N LYS A 534 -17.48 15.84 3.23
CA LYS A 534 -17.88 16.91 4.15
C LYS A 534 -16.94 17.03 5.35
N HIS A 535 -16.38 15.91 5.81
CA HIS A 535 -15.52 15.86 6.99
C HIS A 535 -14.02 15.72 6.64
N GLY A 536 -13.67 15.90 5.36
CA GLY A 536 -12.27 15.96 4.94
C GLY A 536 -11.55 17.18 5.51
N PHE A 537 -10.35 16.98 6.03
CA PHE A 537 -9.44 18.02 6.46
C PHE A 537 -8.93 18.83 5.26
N ARG A 538 -8.98 20.16 5.39
CA ARG A 538 -8.53 21.13 4.37
C ARG A 538 -7.56 22.11 5.00
N GLY A 539 -6.30 21.71 5.09
CA GLY A 539 -5.23 22.52 5.65
C GLY A 539 -4.96 23.79 4.86
N ASP A 540 -5.35 23.84 3.58
CA ASP A 540 -5.25 25.01 2.71
C ASP A 540 -6.30 26.09 2.96
N LEU A 541 -7.27 25.81 3.84
CA LEU A 541 -8.36 26.73 4.18
C LEU A 541 -8.24 27.28 5.62
N LEU A 542 -7.08 27.12 6.27
CA LEU A 542 -6.84 27.52 7.66
C LEU A 542 -6.42 29.01 7.82
N GLY A 543 -6.48 29.82 6.77
CA GLY A 543 -6.12 31.24 6.84
C GLY A 543 -4.60 31.43 6.93
N GLU A 544 -4.10 32.11 7.96
CA GLU A 544 -2.66 32.41 8.11
C GLU A 544 -1.80 31.16 8.36
N GLU A 545 -2.39 30.08 8.89
CA GLU A 545 -1.73 28.78 9.13
C GLU A 545 -1.91 27.80 7.96
N SER A 546 -2.28 28.30 6.78
CA SER A 546 -2.59 27.43 5.64
C SER A 546 -1.38 26.62 5.20
N VAL A 547 -1.61 25.33 5.01
CA VAL A 547 -0.60 24.37 4.54
C VAL A 547 -1.16 23.60 3.35
N ALA A 548 -0.29 23.26 2.39
CA ALA A 548 -0.65 22.43 1.23
C ALA A 548 -0.80 20.95 1.61
N TYR A 549 -1.82 20.68 2.44
CA TYR A 549 -2.10 19.41 3.08
C TYR A 549 -3.59 19.26 3.31
N GLY A 550 -4.13 18.06 3.11
CA GLY A 550 -5.54 17.79 3.29
C GLY A 550 -5.92 16.43 2.75
N ASN A 551 -7.23 16.12 2.73
CA ASN A 551 -7.71 14.89 2.13
C ASN A 551 -7.50 14.89 0.61
N ILE A 552 -6.92 13.81 0.08
CA ILE A 552 -6.47 13.68 -1.31
C ILE A 552 -7.14 12.53 -2.10
N ASP A 553 -7.98 11.74 -1.45
CA ASP A 553 -8.83 10.70 -2.06
C ASP A 553 -10.06 10.39 -1.21
N ILE A 554 -10.94 9.54 -1.77
CA ILE A 554 -12.01 8.79 -1.11
C ILE A 554 -12.14 7.44 -1.82
#